data_AF-A0AAW3JT62-F1
#
_entry.id   AF-A0AAW3JT62-F1
#
_cell.length_a   1.000
_cell.length_b   1.000
_cell.length_c   1.000
_cell.angle_alpha   90.00
_cell.angle_beta   90.00
_cell.angle_gamma   90.00
#
_symmetry.space_group_name_H-M   'P 1'
#
loop_
_entity.id
_entity.type
_entity.pdbx_description
1 polymer ?
#
loop_
_entity_poly.entity_id
_entity_poly.type
_entity_poly.pdbx_seq_one_letter_code
_entity_poly.pdbx_strand_id
1 'polypeptide(L)' 'MKGSDIKRYLEANGIKQTFVAKRTGISEPTLSMMLNDNRKIEANEYMKICDAIGVPLEQFRPHSV' A
#
# COMPACT_ATOMS: atom_id res chain seq x y z
N MET A 1 10.34 -2.48 -1.96
CA MET A 1 8.92 -2.79 -1.71
C MET A 1 8.23 -2.95 -3.05
N LYS A 2 7.33 -3.93 -3.20
CA LYS A 2 6.43 -4.01 -4.36
C LYS A 2 5.02 -3.64 -3.90
N GLY A 3 4.28 -2.92 -4.73
CA GLY A 3 2.89 -2.58 -4.43
C GLY A 3 2.01 -3.84 -4.39
N SER A 4 2.37 -4.89 -5.12
CA SER A 4 1.69 -6.18 -5.06
C SER A 4 1.76 -6.85 -3.68
N ASP A 5 2.81 -6.61 -2.89
CA ASP A 5 2.90 -7.12 -1.52
C ASP A 5 1.85 -6.47 -0.61
N ILE A 6 1.66 -5.15 -0.76
CA ILE A 6 0.61 -4.40 -0.07
C ILE A 6 -0.76 -4.90 -0.53
N LYS A 7 -0.97 -5.09 -1.83
CA LYS A 7 -2.25 -5.58 -2.38
C LYS A 7 -2.67 -6.91 -1.76
N ARG A 8 -1.75 -7.88 -1.71
CA ARG A 8 -1.98 -9.19 -1.08
C ARG A 8 -2.32 -9.06 0.40
N TYR A 9 -1.65 -8.16 1.11
CA TYR A 9 -1.97 -7.88 2.51
C TYR A 9 -3.38 -7.32 2.68
N LEU A 10 -3.80 -6.38 1.82
CA LEU A 10 -5.16 -5.84 1.86
C LEU A 10 -6.21 -6.93 1.65
N GLU A 11 -6.01 -7.77 0.63
CA GLU A 11 -6.90 -8.89 0.31
C GLU A 11 -6.98 -9.92 1.45
N ALA A 12 -5.83 -10.32 2.01
CA ALA A 12 -5.76 -11.29 3.09
C ALA A 12 -6.40 -10.79 4.40
N ASN A 13 -6.41 -9.47 4.63
CA ASN A 13 -7.00 -8.86 5.83
C ASN A 13 -8.40 -8.27 5.59
N GLY A 14 -9.00 -8.48 4.42
CA GLY A 14 -10.32 -7.95 4.07
C GLY A 14 -10.38 -6.41 4.03
N ILE A 15 -9.24 -5.74 3.85
CA ILE A 15 -9.14 -4.29 3.79
C ILE A 15 -9.47 -3.83 2.38
N LYS A 16 -10.50 -3.00 2.23
CA LYS A 16 -10.90 -2.47 0.93
C LYS A 16 -9.91 -1.41 0.44
N GLN A 17 -9.55 -1.46 -0.83
CA GLN A 17 -8.72 -0.42 -1.45
C GLN A 17 -9.35 0.99 -1.34
N THR A 18 -10.68 1.08 -1.44
CA THR A 18 -11.45 2.32 -1.27
C THR A 18 -11.27 2.93 0.14
N PHE A 19 -11.13 2.10 1.16
CA PHE A 19 -10.85 2.55 2.53
C PHE A 19 -9.46 3.19 2.62
N VAL A 20 -8.44 2.57 2.02
CA VAL A 20 -7.07 3.08 1.99
C VAL A 20 -7.00 4.38 1.19
N ALA A 21 -7.65 4.45 0.03
CA ALA A 21 -7.73 5.66 -0.78
C ALA A 21 -8.30 6.85 0.03
N LYS A 22 -9.43 6.62 0.73
CA LYS A 22 -10.06 7.64 1.58
C LYS A 22 -9.18 8.07 2.74
N ARG A 23 -8.48 7.14 3.41
CA ARG A 23 -7.60 7.45 4.55
C ARG A 23 -6.34 8.19 4.15
N THR A 24 -5.77 7.88 2.98
CA THR A 24 -4.49 8.44 2.52
C THR A 24 -4.65 9.73 1.70
N GLY A 25 -5.85 9.97 1.16
CA GLY A 25 -6.12 11.02 0.18
C GLY A 25 -5.58 10.69 -1.22
N ILE A 26 -5.09 9.46 -1.44
CA ILE A 26 -4.64 8.98 -2.75
C ILE A 26 -5.88 8.53 -3.53
N SER A 27 -5.98 8.93 -4.80
CA SER A 27 -7.11 8.50 -5.64
C SER A 27 -7.11 6.98 -5.85
N GLU A 28 -8.28 6.35 -5.96
CA GLU A 28 -8.39 4.91 -6.22
C GLU A 28 -7.64 4.46 -7.49
N PRO A 29 -7.70 5.17 -8.63
CA PRO A 29 -6.92 4.83 -9.82
C PRO A 29 -5.41 4.86 -9.55
N THR A 30 -4.95 5.90 -8.86
CA THR A 30 -3.53 6.05 -8.50
C THR A 30 -3.08 4.91 -7.59
N LEU A 31 -3.87 4.60 -6.56
CA LEU A 31 -3.60 3.50 -5.64
C LEU A 31 -3.63 2.16 -6.39
N SER A 32 -4.51 2.01 -7.39
CA SER A 32 -4.58 0.78 -8.21
C SER A 32 -3.30 0.61 -9.02
N MET A 33 -2.79 1.67 -9.66
CA MET A 33 -1.52 1.61 -10.38
C MET A 33 -0.35 1.27 -9.45
N MET A 34 -0.32 1.81 -8.23
CA MET A 34 0.67 1.46 -7.22
C MET A 34 0.60 -0.04 -6.87
N LEU A 35 -0.59 -0.52 -6.48
CA LEU A 35 -0.82 -1.87 -5.97
C LEU A 35 -0.61 -2.97 -7.04
N ASN A 36 -0.66 -2.60 -8.32
CA ASN A 36 -0.36 -3.49 -9.44
C ASN A 36 1.04 -3.29 -10.03
N ASP A 37 1.96 -2.62 -9.31
CA ASP A 37 3.35 -2.36 -9.71
C ASP A 37 3.52 -1.56 -11.02
N ASN A 38 2.44 -0.91 -11.50
CA ASN A 38 2.45 -0.05 -12.69
C ASN A 38 2.95 1.36 -12.38
N ARG A 39 3.08 1.71 -11.10
CA ARG A 39 3.60 3.00 -10.62
C ARG A 39 4.45 2.78 -9.37
N LYS A 40 5.57 3.49 -9.27
CA LYS A 40 6.36 3.55 -8.03
C LYS A 40 5.56 4.20 -6.90
N ILE A 41 5.74 3.70 -5.68
CA ILE A 41 5.18 4.29 -4.46
C ILE A 41 6.24 5.18 -3.86
N GLU A 42 5.96 6.47 -3.72
CA GLU A 42 6.87 7.40 -3.05
C GLU A 42 6.91 7.16 -1.54
N ALA A 43 7.99 7.58 -0.87
CA ALA A 43 8.17 7.32 0.56
C ALA A 43 7.03 7.88 1.42
N ASN A 44 6.53 9.08 1.10
CA ASN A 44 5.40 9.70 1.80
C ASN A 44 4.07 8.97 1.55
N GLU A 45 3.83 8.47 0.34
CA GLU A 45 2.67 7.66 -0.01
C GLU A 45 2.72 6.34 0.76
N TYR A 46 3.88 5.68 0.81
CA TYR A 46 4.09 4.45 1.57
C TYR A 46 3.83 4.65 3.07
N MET A 47 4.35 5.73 3.66
CA MET A 47 4.10 6.05 5.07
C MET A 47 2.61 6.21 5.37
N LYS A 48 1.88 6.95 4.52
CA LYS A 48 0.43 7.12 4.64
C LYS A 48 -0.31 5.80 4.51
N ILE A 49 0.09 4.93 3.58
CA ILE A 49 -0.54 3.61 3.41
C ILE A 49 -0.34 2.75 4.65
N CYS A 50 0.89 2.70 5.18
CA CYS A 50 1.20 1.93 6.40
C CYS A 50 0.41 2.43 7.60
N ASP A 51 0.33 3.75 7.79
CA ASP A 51 -0.48 4.38 8.84
C ASP A 51 -1.97 4.06 8.68
N ALA A 52 -2.50 4.15 7.45
CA ALA A 52 -3.90 3.86 7.15
C ALA A 52 -4.32 2.42 7.46
N ILE A 53 -3.40 1.46 7.34
CA ILE A 53 -3.67 0.03 7.59
C ILE A 53 -3.07 -0.47 8.91
N GLY A 54 -2.46 0.41 9.71
CA GLY A 54 -1.97 0.12 11.06
C GLY A 54 -0.77 -0.83 11.12
N VAL A 55 0.16 -0.76 10.17
CA VAL A 55 1.36 -1.62 10.13
C VAL A 55 2.64 -0.79 10.23
N PRO A 56 3.74 -1.35 10.76
CA PRO A 56 5.03 -0.66 10.78
C PRO A 56 5.61 -0.46 9.37
N LEU A 57 6.43 0.58 9.19
CA LEU A 57 7.08 0.86 7.89
C LEU A 57 8.02 -0.26 7.41
N GLU A 58 8.39 -1.18 8.29
CA GLU A 58 9.25 -2.32 7.99
C GLU A 58 8.47 -3.49 7.37
N GLN A 59 7.14 -3.48 7.44
CA GLN A 59 6.25 -4.58 7.06
C GLN A 59 6.49 -5.10 5.64
N PHE A 60 6.76 -4.20 4.69
CA PHE A 60 6.95 -4.53 3.26
C PHE A 60 8.38 -4.31 2.76
N ARG A 61 9.35 -4.29 3.69
CA ARG A 61 10.76 -4.26 3.28
C ARG A 61 11.13 -5.57 2.57
N PRO A 62 11.86 -5.50 1.45
CA PRO A 62 12.43 -6.70 0.87
C PRO A 62 13.38 -7.33 1.89
N HIS A 63 13.16 -8.61 2.19
CA HIS A 63 14.11 -9.36 2.99
C HIS A 63 15.32 -9.64 2.09
N SER A 64 16.45 -9.01 2.41
CA SER A 64 17.75 -9.45 1.90
C SER A 64 18.14 -10.69 2.70
N VAL A 65 17.84 -11.87 2.16
CA VAL A 65 18.53 -13.11 2.53
C VAL A 65 19.82 -13.24 1.73
#